data_AF-A0AAV9EY49-F1
#
_entry.id   AF-A0AAV9EY49-F1
#
_cell.length_a   1.000
_cell.length_b   1.000
_cell.length_c   1.000
_cell.angle_alpha   90.00
_cell.angle_beta   90.00
_cell.angle_gamma   90.00
#
_symmetry.space_group_name_H-M   'P 1'
#
loop_
_entity.id
_entity.type
_entity.pdbx_description
1 polymer ?
#
loop_
_entity_poly.entity_id
_entity_poly.type
_entity_poly.pdbx_seq_one_letter_code
_entity_poly.pdbx_strand_id
1 'polypeptide(L)'
;MEGALASASAITDQRQKIEQYKLILSSLFSSNDVPQFKLFIDHMVSDYVPLVVSRQLLQMFAQDLGKLEPESQKEVAHYALTQIQPRVVSFEEQVLIIREKLAELYESEQQWSKAAQMLSGINFDSGIRMLDDTYKLSKCVQIARLYLEDDDSVNAEAFINKASFLVSSSHNEVLNLQYKDERCTKLKIYPILQKVYLERILRKPEIDAFAEELKGHQAEKIASRMIYEDRMRGSIDQVEAVIHFEDDTEELQQWDHQIVGLCQALNDILDGMANKGLTVPV
;
A
#
# COMPACT_ATOMS: atom_id res chain seq x y z
N MET A 1 -8.41 -2.67 41.92
CA MET A 1 -7.82 -2.97 40.60
C MET A 1 -6.31 -3.16 40.68
N GLU A 2 -5.56 -2.23 41.27
CA GLU A 2 -4.09 -2.33 41.40
C GLU A 2 -3.60 -3.64 42.04
N GLY A 3 -4.26 -4.13 43.09
CA GLY A 3 -3.93 -5.44 43.69
C GLY A 3 -4.12 -6.64 42.75
N ALA A 4 -5.12 -6.59 41.86
CA ALA A 4 -5.38 -7.65 40.88
C ALA A 4 -4.38 -7.59 39.71
N LEU A 5 -4.01 -6.38 39.28
CA LEU A 5 -2.97 -6.17 38.27
C LEU A 5 -1.58 -6.58 38.80
N ALA A 6 -1.28 -6.26 40.07
CA ALA A 6 -0.07 -6.69 40.75
C ALA A 6 -0.01 -8.22 40.88
N SER A 7 -1.11 -8.87 41.29
CA SER A 7 -1.17 -10.34 41.36
C SER A 7 -0.99 -11.00 39.99
N ALA A 8 -1.59 -10.43 38.93
CA ALA A 8 -1.41 -10.92 37.57
C ALA A 8 0.03 -10.70 37.05
N SER A 9 0.68 -9.61 37.48
CA SER A 9 2.07 -9.32 37.10
C SER A 9 3.06 -10.34 37.69
N ALA A 10 2.78 -10.84 38.90
CA ALA A 10 3.61 -11.79 39.63
C ALA A 10 3.54 -13.23 39.10
N ILE A 11 2.60 -13.54 38.19
CA ILE A 11 2.46 -14.87 37.60
C ILE A 11 3.65 -15.14 36.65
N THR A 12 4.35 -16.23 36.89
CA THR A 12 5.52 -16.65 36.09
C THR A 12 5.12 -17.28 34.75
N ASP A 13 3.99 -18.01 34.73
CA ASP A 13 3.46 -18.65 33.52
C ASP A 13 2.77 -17.63 32.60
N GLN A 14 3.28 -17.48 31.37
CA GLN A 14 2.76 -16.48 30.42
C GLN A 14 1.31 -16.74 30.01
N ARG A 15 0.90 -18.00 29.86
CA ARG A 15 -0.46 -18.36 29.41
C ARG A 15 -1.46 -18.04 30.51
N GLN A 16 -1.18 -18.45 31.74
CA GLN A 16 -2.02 -18.13 32.90
C GLN A 16 -2.06 -16.62 33.15
N LYS A 17 -0.95 -15.92 32.97
CA LYS A 17 -0.87 -14.46 33.06
C LYS A 17 -1.81 -13.78 32.06
N ILE A 18 -1.80 -14.22 30.79
CA ILE A 18 -2.70 -13.71 29.76
C ILE A 18 -4.16 -14.00 30.10
N GLU A 19 -4.50 -15.21 30.55
CA GLU A 19 -5.86 -15.57 30.94
C GLU A 19 -6.38 -14.71 32.10
N GLN A 20 -5.56 -14.45 33.12
CA GLN A 20 -5.94 -13.58 34.23
C GLN A 20 -6.18 -12.14 33.78
N TYR A 21 -5.31 -11.58 32.93
CA TYR A 21 -5.55 -10.26 32.36
C TYR A 21 -6.78 -10.20 31.45
N LYS A 22 -7.09 -11.27 30.72
CA LYS A 22 -8.33 -11.37 29.94
C LYS A 22 -9.57 -11.31 30.83
N LEU A 23 -9.56 -12.00 31.97
CA LEU A 23 -10.67 -11.95 32.93
C LEU A 23 -10.85 -10.53 33.50
N ILE A 24 -9.75 -9.86 33.85
CA ILE A 24 -9.76 -8.46 34.31
C ILE A 24 -10.29 -7.53 33.21
N LEU A 25 -9.88 -7.73 31.95
CA LEU A 25 -10.37 -6.94 30.83
C LEU A 25 -11.86 -7.16 30.58
N SER A 26 -12.35 -8.39 30.70
CA SER A 26 -13.77 -8.70 30.55
C SER A 26 -14.64 -8.08 31.65
N SER A 27 -14.16 -8.06 32.90
CA SER A 27 -14.88 -7.40 33.99
C SER A 27 -14.86 -5.87 33.83
N LEU A 28 -13.77 -5.30 33.31
CA LEU A 28 -13.67 -3.89 32.93
C LEU A 28 -14.75 -3.47 31.94
N PHE A 29 -14.88 -4.20 30.82
CA PHE A 29 -15.92 -3.94 29.82
C PHE A 29 -17.34 -4.09 30.37
N SER A 30 -17.54 -4.92 31.40
CA SER A 30 -18.84 -5.09 32.05
C SER A 30 -19.17 -3.94 33.02
N SER A 31 -18.14 -3.30 33.59
CA SER A 31 -18.28 -2.20 34.55
C SER A 31 -18.40 -0.82 33.89
N ASN A 32 -17.90 -0.65 32.66
CA ASN A 32 -17.81 0.62 31.94
C ASN A 32 -17.13 1.76 32.74
N ASP A 33 -16.21 1.41 33.65
CA ASP A 33 -15.53 2.36 34.55
C ASP A 33 -14.26 2.94 33.89
N VAL A 34 -14.34 4.17 33.40
CA VAL A 34 -13.27 4.88 32.67
C VAL A 34 -11.96 4.99 33.48
N PRO A 35 -11.95 5.45 34.74
CA PRO A 35 -10.77 5.42 35.60
C PRO A 35 -10.05 4.06 35.65
N GLN A 36 -10.82 2.97 35.70
CA GLN A 36 -10.25 1.62 35.75
C GLN A 36 -9.58 1.22 34.42
N PHE A 37 -10.15 1.63 33.28
CA PHE A 37 -9.48 1.46 31.98
C PHE A 37 -8.15 2.21 31.90
N LYS A 38 -8.09 3.45 32.42
CA LYS A 38 -6.84 4.24 32.43
C LYS A 38 -5.74 3.54 33.22
N LEU A 39 -6.06 3.03 34.41
CA LEU A 39 -5.13 2.23 35.23
C LEU A 39 -4.66 0.95 34.50
N PHE A 40 -5.57 0.27 33.79
CA PHE A 40 -5.20 -0.90 33.00
C PHE A 40 -4.23 -0.54 31.87
N ILE A 41 -4.49 0.55 31.14
CA ILE A 41 -3.62 1.04 30.05
C ILE A 41 -2.23 1.39 30.59
N ASP A 42 -2.16 2.16 31.68
CA ASP A 42 -0.88 2.55 32.30
C ASP A 42 -0.06 1.31 32.68
N HIS A 43 -0.72 0.30 33.27
CA HIS A 43 -0.09 -0.97 33.62
C HIS A 43 0.39 -1.76 32.39
N MET A 44 -0.38 -1.79 31.30
CA MET A 44 -0.01 -2.49 30.06
C MET A 44 1.16 -1.84 29.32
N VAL A 45 1.28 -0.52 29.38
CA VAL A 45 2.35 0.24 28.71
C VAL A 45 3.62 0.30 29.56
N SER A 46 3.51 0.04 30.87
CA SER A 46 4.64 -0.05 31.80
C SER A 46 5.64 -1.18 31.45
N ASP A 47 6.85 -1.09 32.01
CA ASP A 47 7.89 -2.10 31.83
C ASP A 47 7.67 -3.37 32.68
N TYR A 48 6.63 -3.38 33.54
CA TYR A 48 6.30 -4.54 34.38
C TYR A 48 5.66 -5.69 33.59
N VAL A 49 5.13 -5.42 32.40
CA VAL A 49 4.44 -6.39 31.56
C VAL A 49 5.29 -6.70 30.32
N PRO A 50 5.59 -7.99 30.04
CA PRO A 50 6.31 -8.38 28.84
C PRO A 50 5.58 -7.90 27.58
N LEU A 51 6.33 -7.36 26.61
CA LEU A 51 5.77 -6.72 25.41
C LEU A 51 4.78 -7.62 24.64
N VAL A 52 5.05 -8.92 24.56
CA VAL A 52 4.16 -9.89 23.88
C VAL A 52 2.78 -9.94 24.55
N VAL A 53 2.75 -9.90 25.88
CA VAL A 53 1.52 -9.91 26.67
C VAL A 53 0.79 -8.58 26.51
N SER A 54 1.52 -7.46 26.60
CA SER A 54 0.94 -6.12 26.39
C SER A 54 0.31 -5.98 24.99
N ARG A 55 1.00 -6.41 23.92
CA ARG A 55 0.49 -6.38 22.55
C ARG A 55 -0.82 -7.15 22.40
N GLN A 56 -0.86 -8.37 22.91
CA GLN A 56 -2.05 -9.22 22.80
C GLN A 56 -3.23 -8.63 23.58
N LEU A 57 -2.99 -8.12 24.79
CA LEU A 57 -4.04 -7.54 25.63
C LEU A 57 -4.55 -6.20 25.06
N LEU A 58 -3.65 -5.32 24.61
CA LEU A 58 -4.02 -4.07 23.96
C LEU A 58 -4.75 -4.29 22.63
N GLN A 59 -4.43 -5.35 21.89
CA GLN A 59 -5.17 -5.73 20.68
C GLN A 59 -6.60 -6.14 21.00
N MET A 60 -6.81 -7.00 22.01
CA MET A 60 -8.17 -7.38 22.43
C MET A 60 -8.95 -6.18 22.97
N PHE A 61 -8.30 -5.32 23.76
CA PHE A 61 -8.87 -4.06 24.23
C PHE A 61 -9.31 -3.18 23.04
N ALA A 62 -8.47 -3.02 22.03
CA ALA A 62 -8.78 -2.21 20.85
C ALA A 62 -9.95 -2.78 20.02
N GLN A 63 -10.04 -4.11 19.90
CA GLN A 63 -11.15 -4.79 19.21
C GLN A 63 -12.48 -4.63 19.95
N ASP A 64 -12.45 -4.70 21.28
CA ASP A 64 -13.63 -4.60 22.15
C ASP A 64 -14.02 -3.16 22.50
N LEU A 65 -13.24 -2.17 22.08
CA LEU A 65 -13.43 -0.75 22.37
C LEU A 65 -14.84 -0.24 21.98
N GLY A 66 -15.41 -0.77 20.90
CA GLY A 66 -16.76 -0.41 20.42
C GLY A 66 -17.93 -0.94 21.28
N LYS A 67 -17.66 -1.70 22.36
CA LYS A 67 -18.67 -2.12 23.34
C LYS A 67 -18.97 -1.04 24.38
N LEU A 68 -18.09 -0.06 24.53
CA LEU A 68 -18.24 1.03 25.49
C LEU A 68 -19.25 2.06 24.99
N GLU A 69 -19.78 2.86 25.91
CA GLU A 69 -20.58 4.01 25.53
C GLU A 69 -19.74 5.03 24.74
N PRO A 70 -20.30 5.74 23.74
CA PRO A 70 -19.58 6.65 22.86
C PRO A 70 -18.62 7.62 23.55
N GLU A 71 -19.04 8.22 24.67
CA GLU A 71 -18.23 9.22 25.36
C GLU A 71 -17.07 8.58 26.15
N SER A 72 -17.36 7.49 26.87
CA SER A 72 -16.34 6.66 27.52
C SER A 72 -15.34 6.09 26.53
N GLN A 73 -15.82 5.66 25.35
CA GLN A 73 -14.99 5.15 24.27
C GLN A 73 -13.98 6.19 23.79
N LYS A 74 -14.42 7.43 23.54
CA LYS A 74 -13.53 8.54 23.12
C LYS A 74 -12.49 8.83 24.18
N GLU A 75 -12.91 8.98 25.44
CA GLU A 75 -12.01 9.34 26.54
C GLU A 75 -10.93 8.28 26.74
N VAL A 76 -11.32 7.01 26.80
CA VAL A 76 -10.40 5.89 27.01
C VAL A 76 -9.46 5.71 25.81
N ALA A 77 -9.96 5.85 24.59
CA ALA A 77 -9.15 5.68 23.38
C ALA A 77 -8.12 6.81 23.20
N HIS A 78 -8.49 8.07 23.44
CA HIS A 78 -7.53 9.19 23.43
C HIS A 78 -6.46 9.04 24.51
N TYR A 79 -6.86 8.59 25.70
CA TYR A 79 -5.91 8.27 26.76
C TYR A 79 -4.94 7.15 26.33
N ALA A 80 -5.46 6.07 25.75
CA ALA A 80 -4.65 4.96 25.24
C ALA A 80 -3.64 5.42 24.20
N LEU A 81 -4.06 6.21 23.20
CA LEU A 81 -3.15 6.74 22.18
C LEU A 81 -2.05 7.62 22.80
N THR A 82 -2.40 8.45 23.79
CA THR A 82 -1.44 9.32 24.49
C THR A 82 -0.39 8.50 25.24
N GLN A 83 -0.81 7.47 25.98
CA GLN A 83 0.10 6.63 26.74
C GLN A 83 0.96 5.73 25.84
N ILE A 84 0.41 5.24 24.72
CA ILE A 84 1.14 4.39 23.77
C ILE A 84 2.15 5.20 22.94
N GLN A 85 1.94 6.50 22.75
CA GLN A 85 2.74 7.38 21.87
C GLN A 85 4.27 7.24 22.05
N PRO A 86 4.86 7.19 23.27
CA PRO A 86 6.31 7.04 23.46
C PRO A 86 6.86 5.71 22.92
N ARG A 87 6.00 4.69 22.80
CA ARG A 87 6.34 3.34 22.33
C ARG A 87 5.56 2.96 21.07
N VAL A 88 5.11 3.95 20.28
CA VAL A 88 4.22 3.73 19.13
C VAL A 88 4.71 2.67 18.14
N VAL A 89 6.03 2.64 17.87
CA VAL A 89 6.67 1.63 16.98
C VAL A 89 6.48 0.20 17.49
N SER A 90 6.34 0.02 18.81
CA SER A 90 6.08 -1.30 19.39
C SER A 90 4.61 -1.72 19.30
N PHE A 91 3.68 -0.79 19.07
CA PHE A 91 2.23 -1.02 19.16
C PHE A 91 1.48 -0.51 17.92
N GLU A 92 2.12 -0.51 16.76
CA GLU A 92 1.57 0.11 15.54
C GLU A 92 0.21 -0.49 15.14
N GLU A 93 0.06 -1.82 15.24
CA GLU A 93 -1.20 -2.51 14.95
C GLU A 93 -2.33 -2.13 15.92
N GLN A 94 -2.03 -2.02 17.21
CA GLN A 94 -3.02 -1.61 18.21
C GLN A 94 -3.43 -0.15 17.99
N VAL A 95 -2.48 0.72 17.66
CA VAL A 95 -2.73 2.14 17.34
C VAL A 95 -3.59 2.28 16.09
N LEU A 96 -3.35 1.47 15.05
CA LEU A 96 -4.18 1.40 13.85
C LEU A 96 -5.64 1.11 14.21
N ILE A 97 -5.90 0.02 14.94
CA ILE A 97 -7.26 -0.42 15.29
C ILE A 97 -7.97 0.64 16.15
N ILE A 98 -7.27 1.23 17.13
CA ILE A 98 -7.85 2.28 17.99
C ILE A 98 -8.23 3.52 17.15
N ARG A 99 -7.37 3.95 16.23
CA ARG A 99 -7.65 5.10 15.34
C ARG A 99 -8.82 4.83 14.41
N GLU A 100 -8.92 3.64 13.82
CA GLU A 100 -10.06 3.27 12.97
C GLU A 100 -11.37 3.28 13.77
N LYS A 101 -11.39 2.70 14.96
CA LYS A 101 -12.58 2.69 15.82
C LYS A 101 -13.01 4.09 16.27
N LEU A 102 -12.06 4.97 16.56
CA LEU A 102 -12.34 6.37 16.85
C LEU A 102 -12.88 7.12 15.63
N ALA A 103 -12.33 6.84 14.44
CA ALA A 103 -12.82 7.45 13.20
C ALA A 103 -14.25 7.03 12.88
N GLU A 104 -14.59 5.73 12.98
CA GLU A 104 -15.95 5.21 12.82
C GLU A 104 -16.93 5.90 13.79
N LEU A 105 -16.50 6.11 15.03
CA LEU A 105 -17.33 6.79 16.04
C LEU A 105 -17.56 8.26 15.69
N TYR A 106 -16.51 9.00 15.35
CA TYR A 106 -16.64 10.40 14.93
C TYR A 106 -17.44 10.57 13.64
N GLU A 107 -17.34 9.62 12.70
CA GLU A 107 -18.14 9.59 11.48
C GLU A 107 -19.63 9.41 11.80
N SER A 108 -19.97 8.52 12.74
CA SER A 108 -21.37 8.32 13.15
C SER A 108 -21.96 9.53 13.88
N GLU A 109 -21.12 10.37 14.51
CA GLU A 109 -21.48 11.65 15.12
C GLU A 109 -21.40 12.85 14.16
N GLN A 110 -21.13 12.62 12.88
CA GLN A 110 -20.96 13.67 11.85
C GLN A 110 -19.84 14.67 12.16
N GLN A 111 -18.84 14.27 12.94
CA GLN A 111 -17.64 15.07 13.23
C GLN A 111 -16.55 14.73 12.21
N TRP A 112 -16.76 15.13 10.94
CA TRP A 112 -15.95 14.71 9.80
C TRP A 112 -14.47 15.05 9.94
N SER A 113 -14.15 16.30 10.33
CA SER A 113 -12.77 16.74 10.55
C SER A 113 -12.04 15.91 11.60
N LYS A 114 -12.69 15.54 12.71
CA LYS A 114 -12.06 14.71 13.74
C LYS A 114 -11.87 13.27 13.27
N ALA A 115 -12.83 12.71 12.55
CA ALA A 115 -12.69 11.39 11.93
C ALA A 115 -11.50 11.35 10.95
N ALA A 116 -11.37 12.38 10.11
CA ALA A 116 -10.27 12.53 9.16
C ALA A 116 -8.92 12.64 9.90
N GLN A 117 -8.84 13.42 10.97
CA GLN A 117 -7.65 13.54 11.81
C GLN A 117 -7.23 12.20 12.42
N MET A 118 -8.17 11.38 12.90
CA MET A 118 -7.88 10.06 13.44
C MET A 118 -7.20 9.16 12.40
N LEU A 119 -7.79 9.07 11.20
CA LEU A 119 -7.27 8.26 10.10
C LEU A 119 -5.94 8.82 9.52
N SER A 120 -5.79 10.15 9.46
CA SER A 120 -4.58 10.79 8.92
C SER A 120 -3.32 10.51 9.75
N GLY A 121 -3.48 10.24 11.05
CA GLY A 121 -2.36 9.89 11.93
C GLY A 121 -1.94 8.42 11.88
N ILE A 122 -2.52 7.63 10.97
CA ILE A 122 -2.04 6.27 10.68
C ILE A 122 -0.72 6.38 9.90
N ASN A 123 0.29 5.63 10.34
CA ASN A 123 1.56 5.54 9.61
C ASN A 123 1.42 4.58 8.41
N PHE A 124 1.12 5.14 7.24
CA PHE A 124 1.01 4.39 5.97
C PHE A 124 2.34 3.80 5.47
N ASP A 125 3.47 4.27 6.01
CA ASP A 125 4.81 3.76 5.69
C ASP A 125 5.28 2.69 6.69
N SER A 126 4.44 2.31 7.66
CA SER A 126 4.79 1.27 8.62
C SER A 126 5.02 -0.07 7.89
N GLY A 127 6.02 -0.82 8.37
CA GLY A 127 6.37 -2.14 7.84
C GLY A 127 5.35 -3.24 8.16
N ILE A 128 4.13 -2.88 8.55
CA ILE A 128 3.04 -3.81 8.80
C ILE A 128 2.61 -4.41 7.46
N ARG A 129 2.81 -5.72 7.30
CA ARG A 129 2.49 -6.50 6.09
C ARG A 129 1.04 -6.36 5.57
N MET A 130 0.12 -5.84 6.38
CA MET A 130 -1.31 -5.74 6.06
C MET A 130 -1.72 -4.41 5.43
N LEU A 131 -0.82 -3.44 5.28
CA LEU A 131 -1.08 -2.18 4.59
C LEU A 131 -0.68 -2.31 3.12
N ASP A 132 -1.47 -3.06 2.33
CA ASP A 132 -1.29 -3.10 0.88
C ASP A 132 -1.66 -1.76 0.23
N ASP A 133 -1.21 -1.55 -1.01
CA ASP A 133 -1.46 -0.28 -1.71
C ASP A 133 -2.96 0.00 -1.90
N THR A 134 -3.76 -1.06 -1.98
CA THR A 134 -5.22 -1.00 -2.07
C THR A 134 -5.85 -0.46 -0.78
N TYR A 135 -5.40 -0.93 0.40
CA TYR A 135 -5.82 -0.40 1.70
C TYR A 135 -5.39 1.06 1.86
N LYS A 136 -4.12 1.39 1.53
CA LYS A 136 -3.61 2.77 1.61
C LYS A 136 -4.42 3.71 0.74
N LEU A 137 -4.73 3.29 -0.48
CA LEU A 137 -5.56 4.06 -1.41
C LEU A 137 -6.97 4.27 -0.85
N SER A 138 -7.61 3.20 -0.39
CA SER A 138 -8.95 3.24 0.21
C SER A 138 -9.01 4.24 1.37
N LYS A 139 -8.02 4.22 2.28
CA LYS A 139 -7.94 5.17 3.39
C LYS A 139 -7.66 6.60 2.95
N CYS A 140 -6.79 6.83 1.95
CA CYS A 140 -6.56 8.17 1.42
C CYS A 140 -7.83 8.78 0.82
N VAL A 141 -8.60 7.98 0.07
CA VAL A 141 -9.89 8.40 -0.48
C VAL A 141 -10.91 8.68 0.64
N GLN A 142 -10.97 7.81 1.65
CA GLN A 142 -11.85 8.02 2.81
C GLN A 142 -11.52 9.33 3.54
N ILE A 143 -10.24 9.60 3.81
CA ILE A 143 -9.79 10.83 4.47
C ILE A 143 -10.14 12.07 3.64
N ALA A 144 -9.87 12.04 2.33
CA ALA A 144 -10.22 13.14 1.45
C ALA A 144 -11.73 13.40 1.44
N ARG A 145 -12.56 12.35 1.40
CA ARG A 145 -14.02 12.48 1.48
C ARG A 145 -14.44 13.14 2.79
N LEU A 146 -13.90 12.70 3.93
CA LEU A 146 -14.23 13.28 5.23
C LEU A 146 -13.89 14.77 5.32
N TYR A 147 -12.74 15.21 4.78
CA TYR A 147 -12.40 16.64 4.75
C TYR A 147 -13.32 17.45 3.82
N LEU A 148 -13.76 16.88 2.69
CA LEU A 148 -14.70 17.55 1.78
C LEU A 148 -16.09 17.73 2.38
N GLU A 149 -16.55 16.83 3.25
CA GLU A 149 -17.84 16.97 3.95
C GLU A 149 -17.84 18.15 4.95
N ASP A 150 -16.66 18.67 5.33
CA ASP A 150 -16.48 19.85 6.20
C ASP A 150 -15.89 21.06 5.44
N ASP A 151 -15.99 21.06 4.10
CA ASP A 151 -15.46 22.10 3.19
C ASP A 151 -13.94 22.38 3.33
N ASP A 152 -13.17 21.46 3.91
CA ASP A 152 -11.71 21.57 4.03
C ASP A 152 -11.00 21.04 2.78
N SER A 153 -11.09 21.83 1.70
CA SER A 153 -10.50 21.47 0.41
C SER A 153 -8.97 21.34 0.46
N VAL A 154 -8.30 22.06 1.36
CA VAL A 154 -6.83 22.08 1.47
C VAL A 154 -6.31 20.74 1.97
N ASN A 155 -6.89 20.24 3.07
CA ASN A 155 -6.51 18.93 3.59
C ASN A 155 -6.99 17.81 2.68
N ALA A 156 -8.17 17.95 2.05
CA ALA A 156 -8.65 16.97 1.07
C ALA A 156 -7.69 16.80 -0.12
N GLU A 157 -7.21 17.90 -0.71
CA GLU A 157 -6.31 17.87 -1.86
C GLU A 157 -5.01 17.12 -1.56
N ALA A 158 -4.45 17.28 -0.36
CA ALA A 158 -3.24 16.57 0.06
C ALA A 158 -3.42 15.03 0.01
N PHE A 159 -4.58 14.52 0.42
CA PHE A 159 -4.86 13.08 0.38
C PHE A 159 -5.29 12.59 -1.01
N ILE A 160 -5.91 13.44 -1.83
CA ILE A 160 -6.16 13.14 -3.25
C ILE A 160 -4.84 12.99 -4.02
N ASN A 161 -3.86 13.86 -3.77
CA ASN A 161 -2.54 13.76 -4.40
C ASN A 161 -1.81 12.47 -3.99
N LYS A 162 -1.87 12.09 -2.71
CA LYS A 162 -1.36 10.79 -2.23
C LYS A 162 -2.07 9.60 -2.88
N ALA A 163 -3.39 9.66 -2.99
CA ALA A 163 -4.18 8.64 -3.67
C ALA A 163 -3.81 8.53 -5.16
N SER A 164 -3.61 9.66 -5.85
CA SER A 164 -3.19 9.69 -7.26
C SER A 164 -1.84 9.00 -7.47
N PHE A 165 -0.88 9.24 -6.58
CA PHE A 165 0.41 8.55 -6.61
C PHE A 165 0.25 7.04 -6.42
N LEU A 166 -0.54 6.60 -5.43
CA LEU A 166 -0.82 5.17 -5.20
C LEU A 166 -1.54 4.53 -6.38
N VAL A 167 -2.48 5.24 -7.01
CA VAL A 167 -3.15 4.79 -8.23
C VAL A 167 -2.15 4.64 -9.37
N SER A 168 -1.23 5.60 -9.55
CA SER A 168 -0.18 5.52 -10.57
C SER A 168 0.72 4.29 -10.37
N SER A 169 1.03 3.96 -9.12
CA SER A 169 1.79 2.76 -8.73
C SER A 169 0.97 1.47 -8.87
N SER A 170 -0.36 1.54 -8.70
CA SER A 170 -1.27 0.39 -8.83
C SER A 170 -1.79 0.15 -10.25
N HIS A 171 -1.29 0.83 -11.29
CA HIS A 171 -1.68 0.58 -12.69
C HIS A 171 -1.42 -0.87 -13.16
N ASN A 172 -0.59 -1.65 -12.44
CA ASN A 172 -0.48 -3.09 -12.64
C ASN A 172 -1.76 -3.86 -12.23
N GLU A 173 -2.58 -3.34 -11.33
CA GLU A 173 -3.76 -4.02 -10.78
C GLU A 173 -4.96 -3.97 -11.73
N VAL A 174 -5.17 -2.86 -12.47
CA VAL A 174 -6.19 -2.79 -13.53
C VAL A 174 -5.85 -3.78 -14.66
N LEU A 175 -4.58 -3.84 -15.05
CA LEU A 175 -4.09 -4.80 -16.03
C LEU A 175 -4.26 -6.25 -15.52
N ASN A 176 -4.04 -6.48 -14.22
CA ASN A 176 -4.22 -7.76 -13.53
C ASN A 176 -5.70 -8.19 -13.46
N LEU A 177 -6.60 -7.26 -13.14
CA LEU A 177 -8.05 -7.50 -13.14
C LEU A 177 -8.59 -7.77 -14.55
N GLN A 178 -8.15 -7.01 -15.55
CA GLN A 178 -8.55 -7.22 -16.96
C GLN A 178 -7.98 -8.50 -17.55
N TYR A 179 -6.75 -8.89 -17.18
CA TYR A 179 -6.17 -10.17 -17.57
C TYR A 179 -6.90 -11.36 -16.91
N LYS A 180 -7.30 -11.23 -15.64
CA LYS A 180 -7.99 -12.29 -14.88
C LYS A 180 -9.51 -12.37 -15.13
N ASP A 181 -10.12 -11.37 -15.77
CA ASP A 181 -11.55 -11.39 -16.10
C ASP A 181 -11.82 -12.29 -17.32
N GLU A 182 -12.56 -13.37 -17.10
CA GLU A 182 -12.93 -14.34 -18.13
C GLU A 182 -13.68 -13.69 -19.32
N ARG A 183 -14.39 -12.58 -19.09
CA ARG A 183 -15.12 -11.85 -20.15
C ARG A 183 -14.16 -11.18 -21.13
N CYS A 184 -12.97 -10.79 -20.68
CA CYS A 184 -11.95 -10.15 -21.50
C CYS A 184 -11.28 -11.14 -22.46
N THR A 185 -11.30 -12.45 -22.17
CA THR A 185 -10.72 -13.50 -23.04
C THR A 185 -11.34 -13.55 -24.44
N LYS A 186 -12.57 -13.04 -24.59
CA LYS A 186 -13.32 -13.01 -25.85
C LYS A 186 -13.08 -11.74 -26.67
N LEU A 187 -12.38 -10.75 -26.10
CA LEU A 187 -12.07 -9.51 -26.79
C LEU A 187 -10.95 -9.75 -27.79
N LYS A 188 -11.06 -9.17 -28.99
CA LYS A 188 -10.01 -9.21 -30.02
C LYS A 188 -8.66 -8.66 -29.52
N ILE A 189 -8.70 -7.81 -28.50
CA ILE A 189 -7.56 -7.11 -27.89
C ILE A 189 -6.84 -7.94 -26.81
N TYR A 190 -7.44 -9.06 -26.40
CA TYR A 190 -6.93 -9.89 -25.31
C TYR A 190 -5.50 -10.43 -25.52
N PRO A 191 -5.07 -10.85 -26.73
CA PRO A 191 -3.69 -11.30 -26.96
C PRO A 191 -2.64 -10.22 -26.65
N ILE A 192 -3.00 -8.95 -26.87
CA ILE A 192 -2.15 -7.78 -26.61
C ILE A 192 -2.12 -7.50 -25.11
N LEU A 193 -3.29 -7.46 -24.47
CA LEU A 193 -3.40 -7.32 -23.03
C LEU A 193 -2.59 -8.39 -22.28
N GLN A 194 -2.65 -9.65 -22.73
CA GLN A 194 -1.86 -10.74 -22.17
C GLN A 194 -0.35 -10.53 -22.33
N LYS A 195 0.11 -10.03 -23.48
CA LYS A 195 1.53 -9.77 -23.71
C LYS A 195 2.04 -8.57 -22.91
N VAL A 196 1.26 -7.50 -22.82
CA VAL A 196 1.57 -6.34 -21.98
C VAL A 196 1.64 -6.77 -20.51
N TYR A 197 0.69 -7.60 -20.05
CA TYR A 197 0.68 -8.12 -18.67
C TYR A 197 1.86 -9.05 -18.35
N LEU A 198 2.32 -9.84 -19.34
CA LEU A 198 3.46 -10.74 -19.18
C LEU A 198 4.80 -10.10 -19.56
N GLU A 199 4.84 -8.78 -19.77
CA GLU A 199 6.04 -8.03 -20.18
C GLU A 199 6.72 -8.59 -21.44
N ARG A 200 5.91 -9.03 -22.42
CA ARG A 200 6.38 -9.62 -23.68
C ARG A 200 6.33 -8.60 -24.83
N ILE A 201 7.27 -8.74 -25.76
CA ILE A 201 7.35 -7.92 -26.98
C ILE A 201 6.07 -8.09 -27.82
N LEU A 202 5.44 -6.96 -28.15
CA LEU A 202 4.35 -6.85 -29.12
C LEU A 202 4.92 -6.82 -30.53
N ARG A 203 4.41 -7.67 -31.43
CA ARG A 203 4.86 -7.70 -32.83
C ARG A 203 4.03 -6.73 -33.67
N LYS A 204 4.62 -6.21 -34.74
CA LYS A 204 3.98 -5.30 -35.70
C LYS A 204 2.53 -5.64 -36.08
N PRO A 205 2.18 -6.88 -36.50
CA PRO A 205 0.79 -7.20 -36.85
C PRO A 205 -0.21 -7.10 -35.68
N GLU A 206 0.24 -7.25 -34.44
CA GLU A 206 -0.61 -7.11 -33.25
C GLU A 206 -0.82 -5.62 -32.93
N ILE A 207 0.22 -4.82 -33.10
CA ILE A 207 0.16 -3.36 -32.95
C ILE A 207 -0.76 -2.76 -34.01
N ASP A 208 -0.65 -3.22 -35.26
CA ASP A 208 -1.49 -2.76 -36.37
C ASP A 208 -2.98 -3.07 -36.09
N ALA A 209 -3.29 -4.30 -35.63
CA ALA A 209 -4.65 -4.69 -35.27
C ALA A 209 -5.22 -3.90 -34.07
N PHE A 210 -4.38 -3.47 -33.13
CA PHE A 210 -4.78 -2.59 -32.02
C PHE A 210 -5.03 -1.16 -32.50
N ALA A 211 -4.18 -0.67 -33.39
CA ALA A 211 -4.26 0.67 -33.95
C ALA A 211 -5.55 0.85 -34.77
N GLU A 212 -6.02 -0.18 -35.47
CA GLU A 212 -7.31 -0.16 -36.18
C GLU A 212 -8.52 0.01 -35.26
N GLU A 213 -8.44 -0.46 -34.01
CA GLU A 213 -9.52 -0.34 -33.01
C GLU A 213 -9.46 1.00 -32.23
N LEU A 214 -8.36 1.75 -32.34
CA LEU A 214 -8.20 3.07 -31.73
C LEU A 214 -8.73 4.17 -32.63
N LYS A 215 -9.49 5.11 -32.05
CA LYS A 215 -9.83 6.34 -32.76
C LYS A 215 -8.60 7.25 -32.81
N GLY A 216 -8.27 7.84 -33.97
CA GLY A 216 -7.06 8.67 -34.14
C GLY A 216 -6.86 9.76 -33.08
N HIS A 217 -7.94 10.45 -32.68
CA HIS A 217 -7.88 11.47 -31.62
C HIS A 217 -7.58 10.92 -30.21
N GLN A 218 -7.87 9.63 -29.96
CA GLN A 218 -7.53 8.97 -28.70
C GLN A 218 -6.03 8.65 -28.66
N ALA A 219 -5.46 8.20 -29.77
CA ALA A 219 -4.03 7.92 -29.88
C ALA A 219 -3.20 9.20 -29.68
N GLU A 220 -3.57 10.31 -30.33
CA GLU A 220 -2.89 11.60 -30.17
C GLU A 220 -2.94 12.10 -28.71
N LYS A 221 -4.12 12.05 -28.07
CA LYS A 221 -4.29 12.49 -26.68
C LYS A 221 -3.47 11.65 -25.70
N ILE A 222 -3.38 10.33 -25.94
CA ILE A 222 -2.58 9.43 -25.11
C ILE A 222 -1.09 9.73 -25.30
N ALA A 223 -0.62 9.85 -26.54
CA ALA A 223 0.78 10.17 -26.85
C ALA A 223 1.18 11.53 -26.27
N SER A 224 0.33 12.56 -26.42
CA SER A 224 0.56 13.90 -25.87
C SER A 224 0.74 13.87 -24.36
N ARG A 225 -0.11 13.11 -23.66
CA ARG A 225 0.02 12.95 -22.21
C ARG A 225 1.30 12.20 -21.83
N MET A 226 1.66 11.14 -22.55
CA MET A 226 2.85 10.35 -22.24
C MET A 226 4.15 11.14 -22.47
N ILE A 227 4.19 12.00 -23.50
CA ILE A 227 5.30 12.93 -23.75
C ILE A 227 5.35 14.01 -22.67
N TYR A 228 4.21 14.60 -22.31
CA TYR A 228 4.15 15.62 -21.25
C TYR A 228 4.59 15.09 -19.88
N GLU A 229 4.27 13.82 -19.58
CA GLU A 229 4.66 13.14 -18.33
C GLU A 229 6.10 12.58 -18.35
N ASP A 230 6.87 12.83 -19.42
CA ASP A 230 8.25 12.33 -19.63
C ASP A 230 8.35 10.79 -19.57
N ARG A 231 7.26 10.08 -19.87
CA ARG A 231 7.20 8.61 -19.91
C ARG A 231 7.44 8.04 -21.30
N MET A 232 7.51 8.91 -22.32
CA MET A 232 7.70 8.59 -23.71
C MET A 232 8.45 9.75 -24.37
N ARG A 233 9.62 9.48 -24.95
CA ARG A 233 10.41 10.50 -25.67
C ARG A 233 9.97 10.58 -27.12
N GLY A 234 9.69 11.80 -27.57
CA GLY A 234 9.17 12.02 -28.92
C GLY A 234 8.43 13.35 -29.07
N SER A 235 7.95 13.59 -30.28
CA SER A 235 7.18 14.77 -30.65
C SER A 235 5.98 14.40 -31.53
N ILE A 236 4.96 15.24 -31.52
CA ILE A 236 3.74 15.04 -32.30
C ILE A 236 3.69 16.10 -33.40
N ASP A 237 3.63 15.66 -34.66
CA ASP A 237 3.34 16.51 -35.81
C ASP A 237 1.84 16.47 -36.09
N GLN A 238 1.15 17.57 -35.77
CA GLN A 238 -0.30 17.70 -35.98
C GLN A 238 -0.68 18.00 -37.43
N VAL A 239 0.27 18.43 -38.28
CA VAL A 239 0.03 18.72 -39.71
C VAL A 239 0.11 17.43 -40.51
N GLU A 240 1.13 16.60 -40.24
CA GLU A 240 1.30 15.30 -40.90
C GLU A 240 0.53 14.17 -40.20
N ALA A 241 0.00 14.42 -38.99
CA ALA A 241 -0.68 13.46 -38.13
C ALA A 241 0.21 12.23 -37.79
N VAL A 242 1.49 12.50 -37.51
CA VAL A 242 2.52 11.49 -37.20
C VAL A 242 3.12 11.75 -35.82
N ILE A 243 3.44 10.67 -35.10
CA ILE A 243 4.20 10.72 -33.85
C ILE A 243 5.64 10.31 -34.16
N HIS A 244 6.59 11.18 -33.87
CA HIS A 244 8.02 10.90 -33.96
C HIS A 244 8.50 10.39 -32.60
N PHE A 245 9.03 9.18 -32.55
CA PHE A 245 9.68 8.66 -31.36
C PHE A 245 11.18 8.99 -31.43
N GLU A 246 11.71 9.56 -30.36
CA GLU A 246 13.16 9.72 -30.20
C GLU A 246 13.71 8.41 -29.64
N ASP A 247 14.59 7.76 -30.39
CA ASP A 247 15.33 6.59 -29.92
C ASP A 247 16.58 7.11 -29.20
N ASP A 248 16.76 6.79 -27.91
CA ASP A 248 17.92 7.19 -27.11
C ASP A 248 19.22 6.45 -27.54
N THR A 249 19.16 5.66 -28.60
CA THR A 249 20.32 5.01 -29.22
C THR A 249 21.17 6.06 -29.93
N GLU A 250 22.08 6.67 -29.18
CA GLU A 250 23.31 7.22 -29.77
C GLU A 250 23.88 6.13 -30.69
N GLU A 251 23.92 6.38 -32.00
CA GLU A 251 24.32 5.40 -33.03
C GLU A 251 25.66 4.71 -32.70
N LEU A 252 26.52 5.40 -31.93
CA LEU A 252 27.79 4.92 -31.39
C LEU A 252 27.63 3.80 -30.34
N GLN A 253 26.66 3.89 -29.43
CA GLN A 253 26.43 2.86 -28.42
C GLN A 253 25.87 1.57 -29.05
N GLN A 254 25.04 1.71 -30.07
CA GLN A 254 24.53 0.57 -30.83
C GLN A 254 25.64 -0.12 -31.64
N TRP A 255 26.58 0.67 -32.18
CA TRP A 255 27.78 0.16 -32.84
C TRP A 255 28.71 -0.60 -31.88
N ASP A 256 28.94 -0.07 -30.67
CA ASP A 256 29.73 -0.77 -29.64
C ASP A 256 29.09 -2.11 -29.24
N HIS A 257 27.77 -2.15 -29.06
CA HIS A 257 27.04 -3.39 -28.76
C HIS A 257 27.17 -4.44 -29.88
N GLN A 258 27.15 -4.01 -31.14
CA GLN A 258 27.34 -4.90 -32.28
C GLN A 258 28.77 -5.46 -32.36
N ILE A 259 29.78 -4.63 -32.06
CA ILE A 259 31.18 -5.09 -31.99
C ILE A 259 31.33 -6.14 -30.88
N VAL A 260 30.78 -5.89 -29.69
CA VAL A 260 30.82 -6.83 -28.57
C VAL A 260 30.13 -8.15 -28.95
N GLY A 261 28.96 -8.09 -29.58
CA GLY A 261 28.24 -9.28 -30.06
C GLY A 261 29.04 -10.10 -31.09
N LEU A 262 29.73 -9.42 -32.01
CA LEU A 262 30.59 -10.08 -33.00
C LEU A 262 31.79 -10.77 -32.33
N CYS A 263 32.45 -10.09 -31.39
CA CYS A 263 33.56 -10.66 -30.62
C CYS A 263 33.13 -11.88 -29.80
N GLN A 264 31.94 -11.83 -29.19
CA GLN A 264 31.40 -12.94 -28.43
C GLN A 264 31.12 -14.15 -29.33
N ALA A 265 30.49 -13.93 -30.48
CA ALA A 265 30.23 -14.99 -31.45
C ALA A 265 31.52 -15.62 -32.01
N LEU A 266 32.56 -14.81 -32.20
CA LEU A 266 33.88 -15.30 -32.62
C LEU A 266 34.49 -16.20 -31.53
N ASN A 267 34.41 -15.79 -30.27
CA ASN A 267 34.89 -16.59 -29.13
C ASN A 267 34.11 -17.91 -29.00
N ASP A 268 32.79 -17.89 -29.15
CA ASP A 268 31.96 -19.10 -29.09
C ASP A 268 32.31 -20.10 -30.21
N ILE A 269 32.66 -19.60 -31.40
CA ILE A 269 33.14 -20.42 -32.51
C ILE A 269 34.52 -21.00 -32.19
N LEU A 270 35.44 -20.19 -31.64
CA LEU A 270 36.78 -20.62 -31.24
C LEU A 270 36.71 -21.71 -30.16
N ASP A 271 35.89 -21.52 -29.13
CA ASP A 271 35.63 -22.50 -28.08
C ASP A 271 34.97 -23.76 -28.64
N GLY A 272 34.04 -23.61 -29.58
CA GLY A 272 33.42 -24.71 -30.31
C GLY A 272 34.40 -25.52 -31.16
N MET A 273 35.41 -24.87 -31.76
CA MET A 273 36.48 -25.52 -32.51
C MET A 273 37.47 -26.24 -31.59
N ALA A 274 37.87 -25.62 -30.48
CA ALA A 274 38.73 -26.22 -29.46
C ALA A 274 38.09 -27.47 -28.85
N ASN A 275 36.80 -27.42 -28.53
CA ASN A 275 36.03 -28.57 -28.03
C ASN A 275 35.92 -29.72 -29.03
N LYS A 276 36.11 -29.47 -30.33
CA LYS A 276 36.15 -30.48 -31.39
C LYS A 276 37.57 -30.94 -31.73
N GLY A 277 38.58 -30.51 -30.98
CA GLY A 277 39.98 -30.93 -31.15
C GLY A 277 40.68 -30.32 -32.35
N LEU A 278 40.13 -29.26 -32.95
CA LEU A 278 40.74 -28.54 -34.05
C LEU A 278 41.74 -27.52 -33.48
N THR A 279 43.00 -27.58 -33.91
CA THR A 279 44.01 -26.60 -33.50
C THR A 279 43.75 -25.27 -34.21
N VAL A 280 43.36 -24.25 -33.45
CA VAL A 280 43.28 -22.88 -33.94
C VAL A 280 44.70 -22.31 -34.00
N PRO A 281 45.21 -21.89 -35.18
CA PRO A 281 46.47 -21.16 -35.24
C PRO A 281 46.26 -19.78 -34.63
N VAL A 282 47.09 -19.45 -33.62
CA VAL A 282 47.21 -18.08 -33.09
C VAL A 282 47.92 -17.20 -34.11
#